data_AF-A0A9W7CII5-F1
#
_entry.id   AF-A0A9W7CII5-F1
#
_cell.length_a   1.000
_cell.length_b   1.000
_cell.length_c   1.000
_cell.angle_alpha   90.00
_cell.angle_beta   90.00
_cell.angle_gamma   90.00
#
_symmetry.space_group_name_H-M   'P 1'
#
loop_
_entity.id
_entity.type
_entity.pdbx_description
1 polymer ?
#
loop_
_entity_poly.entity_id
_entity_poly.type
_entity_poly.pdbx_seq_one_letter_code
_entity_poly.pdbx_strand_id
1 'polypeptide(L)'
;MVRDESHNIRTNLPLWGPSFFDAYVVAVDERTTDDTREALKDATMGKPIHIFNYTFNGFGEGRTEVFREAWRVYPNITHAMVIDPDWKPNMDLINKADLSLSVTAYEFKIWDRSGITTRNCNWLMLHQPGLTFDYYVHEFLRYPNGGPYEEDTLTLGWEVAEVESAQSWHQSVGHGTTVGASRSYSRIMFDVSLLLLEQSDPAYRDSQHTLYYLGAAHCALVEGSPTYAVPFLNPGSSLTPLERSHALDCVRYLSLRIGLHGNAQEEELTWSAHRWRAYALFYILGDYGKALEAYGECVEFDGERVDCKVEMSKAGRHCMENNIPLEGPNVLDQLAGSYDEVFHKTQDPSNPNPGTTFRCTPESGSVESDIIRMTEGKHYFCDGTPPPPPPVSYAGIGPHGEQHPPPPTCSIYTPPHPPPSPPFSTTGSYYDVIHNLPPPPGSPNPSRHLSLFLATPSNAQEVIRKAKSFYLMNENKKKTVYMGLLGAGAGTTEAWGE
;
A
#
# COMPACT_ATOMS: atom_id res chain seq x y z
N MET A 1 1.24 17.19 13.63
CA MET A 1 0.00 17.11 14.44
C MET A 1 0.27 16.09 15.54
N VAL A 2 -0.17 16.35 16.77
CA VAL A 2 0.09 15.45 17.92
C VAL A 2 -1.15 15.27 18.78
N ARG A 3 -1.24 14.12 19.45
CA ARG A 3 -2.28 13.80 20.44
C ARG A 3 -1.71 12.87 21.50
N ASP A 4 -1.76 13.26 22.77
CA ASP A 4 -1.32 12.41 23.89
C ASP A 4 0.14 11.91 23.70
N GLU A 5 1.05 12.81 23.33
CA GLU A 5 2.44 12.52 22.93
C GLU A 5 3.50 13.12 23.87
N SER A 6 3.10 13.53 25.09
CA SER A 6 3.99 14.23 26.03
C SER A 6 5.31 13.50 26.26
N HIS A 7 5.24 12.18 26.47
CA HIS A 7 6.42 11.35 26.71
C HIS A 7 7.40 11.34 25.53
N ASN A 8 6.90 11.08 24.34
CA ASN A 8 7.70 11.01 23.12
C ASN A 8 8.32 12.37 22.79
N ILE A 9 7.55 13.45 22.95
CA ILE A 9 8.04 14.82 22.76
C ILE A 9 9.20 15.13 23.73
N ARG A 10 9.06 14.81 25.02
CA ARG A 10 10.13 15.07 26.01
C ARG A 10 11.39 14.23 25.77
N THR A 11 11.23 13.03 25.22
CA THR A 11 12.33 12.08 25.08
C THR A 11 13.07 12.25 23.75
N ASN A 12 12.34 12.45 22.65
CA ASN A 12 12.88 12.38 21.30
C ASN A 12 13.17 13.75 20.70
N LEU A 13 12.31 14.75 20.93
CA LEU A 13 12.49 16.08 20.32
C LEU A 13 13.83 16.75 20.72
N PRO A 14 14.31 16.65 21.98
CA PRO A 14 15.61 17.21 22.34
C PRO A 14 16.81 16.53 21.64
N LEU A 15 16.66 15.29 21.14
CA LEU A 15 17.75 14.55 20.49
C LEU A 15 18.17 15.15 19.14
N TRP A 16 17.30 15.95 18.51
CA TRP A 16 17.63 16.72 17.31
C TRP A 16 18.65 17.82 17.59
N GLY A 17 18.83 18.20 18.86
CA GLY A 17 19.77 19.22 19.28
C GLY A 17 19.26 20.66 19.12
N PRO A 18 19.81 21.61 19.89
CA PRO A 18 19.27 22.97 20.01
C PRO A 18 19.45 23.83 18.77
N SER A 19 20.26 23.41 17.79
CA SER A 19 20.54 24.18 16.56
C SER A 19 19.91 23.58 15.30
N PHE A 20 19.23 22.43 15.41
CA PHE A 20 18.72 21.76 14.22
C PHE A 20 17.39 22.32 13.71
N PHE A 21 16.49 22.81 14.56
CA PHE A 21 15.30 23.51 14.09
C PHE A 21 15.35 24.99 14.47
N ASP A 22 14.95 25.84 13.52
CA ASP A 22 14.90 27.29 13.71
C ASP A 22 13.55 27.74 14.30
N ALA A 23 12.48 27.00 14.01
CA ALA A 23 11.15 27.18 14.60
C ALA A 23 10.35 25.88 14.53
N TYR A 24 9.24 25.83 15.25
CA TYR A 24 8.31 24.71 15.30
C TYR A 24 6.87 25.16 15.05
N VAL A 25 6.09 24.34 14.36
CA VAL A 25 4.65 24.55 14.14
C VAL A 25 3.93 23.25 14.44
N VAL A 26 3.01 23.29 15.40
CA VAL A 26 2.39 22.07 15.91
C VAL A 26 0.88 22.25 16.06
N ALA A 27 0.14 21.44 15.32
CA ALA A 27 -1.28 21.19 15.57
C ALA A 27 -1.42 20.20 16.75
N VAL A 28 -2.15 20.59 17.80
CA VAL A 28 -2.49 19.71 18.92
C VAL A 28 -3.97 19.35 18.81
N ASP A 29 -4.25 18.04 18.77
CA ASP A 29 -5.61 17.51 18.73
C ASP A 29 -6.41 17.99 19.95
N GLU A 30 -7.62 18.49 19.75
CA GLU A 30 -8.50 18.95 20.83
C GLU A 30 -8.87 17.86 21.85
N ARG A 31 -8.72 16.59 21.47
CA ARG A 31 -8.94 15.41 22.33
C ARG A 31 -7.71 15.04 23.16
N THR A 32 -6.63 15.82 23.08
CA THR A 32 -5.43 15.61 23.91
C THR A 32 -5.78 15.82 25.39
N THR A 33 -5.41 14.86 26.22
CA THR A 33 -5.74 14.78 27.66
C THR A 33 -4.51 14.85 28.57
N ASP A 34 -3.31 14.67 28.03
CA ASP A 34 -2.04 14.78 28.77
C ASP A 34 -1.43 16.19 28.72
N ASP A 35 -0.21 16.35 29.26
CA ASP A 35 0.55 17.60 29.27
C ASP A 35 1.39 17.83 27.98
N THR A 36 0.93 17.33 26.83
CA THR A 36 1.62 17.49 25.53
C THR A 36 1.98 18.95 25.22
N ARG A 37 1.15 19.92 25.61
CA ARG A 37 1.40 21.35 25.32
C ARG A 37 2.56 21.89 26.14
N GLU A 38 2.65 21.49 27.40
CA GLU A 38 3.76 21.80 28.29
C GLU A 38 5.04 21.11 27.78
N ALA A 39 4.94 19.82 27.43
CA ALA A 39 6.05 19.06 26.86
C ALA A 39 6.66 19.73 25.63
N LEU A 40 5.83 20.23 24.70
CA LEU A 40 6.30 20.97 23.52
C LEU A 40 7.08 22.23 23.90
N LYS A 41 6.57 23.03 24.84
CA LYS A 41 7.24 24.28 25.26
C LYS A 41 8.59 24.00 25.92
N ASP A 42 8.68 22.94 26.71
CA ASP A 42 9.91 22.55 27.39
C ASP A 42 10.94 21.97 26.42
N ALA A 43 10.49 21.12 25.49
CA ALA A 43 11.37 20.35 24.60
C ALA A 43 11.94 21.15 23.42
N THR A 44 11.32 22.29 23.04
CA THR A 44 11.83 23.14 21.95
C THR A 44 13.04 23.99 22.34
N MET A 45 13.51 23.91 23.59
CA MET A 45 14.76 24.56 24.06
C MET A 45 14.81 26.06 23.76
N GLY A 46 13.67 26.75 23.89
CA GLY A 46 13.56 28.19 23.69
C GLY A 46 13.46 28.65 22.24
N LYS A 47 13.38 27.73 21.27
CA LYS A 47 13.07 28.09 19.88
C LYS A 47 11.64 28.59 19.74
N PRO A 48 11.38 29.51 18.78
CA PRO A 48 10.02 29.91 18.44
C PRO A 48 9.15 28.68 18.15
N ILE A 49 7.96 28.65 18.77
CA ILE A 49 6.97 27.61 18.54
C ILE A 49 5.60 28.23 18.38
N HIS A 50 4.88 27.82 17.34
CA HIS A 50 3.46 28.10 17.12
C HIS A 50 2.64 26.85 17.39
N ILE A 51 1.84 26.87 18.46
CA ILE A 51 0.93 25.78 18.82
C ILE A 51 -0.51 26.24 18.56
N PHE A 52 -1.28 25.46 17.82
CA PHE A 52 -2.69 25.72 17.57
C PHE A 52 -3.55 24.48 17.80
N ASN A 53 -4.85 24.69 18.06
CA ASN A 53 -5.82 23.62 18.26
C ASN A 53 -6.30 23.09 16.91
N TYR A 54 -6.53 21.79 16.84
CA TYR A 54 -6.99 21.14 15.63
C TYR A 54 -7.97 20.01 15.98
N THR A 55 -9.12 19.96 15.31
CA THR A 55 -10.05 18.84 15.41
C THR A 55 -9.65 17.79 14.38
N PHE A 56 -9.19 16.62 14.83
CA PHE A 56 -8.74 15.57 13.91
C PHE A 56 -9.84 15.12 12.94
N ASN A 57 -9.56 15.28 11.66
CA ASN A 57 -10.41 14.78 10.57
C ASN A 57 -9.65 13.93 9.55
N GLY A 58 -8.36 13.66 9.78
CA GLY A 58 -7.47 12.89 8.92
C GLY A 58 -6.02 13.28 9.17
N PHE A 59 -5.08 12.37 8.94
CA PHE A 59 -3.66 12.66 9.11
C PHE A 59 -3.19 13.68 8.04
N GLY A 60 -3.58 13.50 6.77
CA GLY A 60 -3.12 14.35 5.66
C GLY A 60 -3.71 15.75 5.71
N GLU A 61 -4.99 15.85 6.05
CA GLU A 61 -5.64 17.14 6.36
C GLU A 61 -4.95 17.86 7.52
N GLY A 62 -4.60 17.13 8.59
CA GLY A 62 -3.91 17.69 9.75
C GLY A 62 -2.51 18.19 9.42
N ARG A 63 -1.75 17.47 8.60
CA ARG A 63 -0.43 17.91 8.12
C ARG A 63 -0.53 19.06 7.13
N THR A 64 -1.55 19.06 6.27
CA THR A 64 -1.86 20.18 5.37
C THR A 64 -2.14 21.47 6.14
N GLU A 65 -2.93 21.40 7.21
CA GLU A 65 -3.19 22.56 8.07
C GLU A 65 -1.90 23.07 8.73
N VAL A 66 -1.04 22.16 9.19
CA VAL A 66 0.27 22.52 9.76
C VAL A 66 1.14 23.26 8.74
N PHE A 67 1.18 22.84 7.47
CA PHE A 67 1.92 23.57 6.44
C PHE A 67 1.33 24.96 6.16
N ARG A 68 0.01 25.08 6.10
CA ARG A 68 -0.66 26.37 5.91
C ARG A 68 -0.30 27.34 7.02
N GLU A 69 -0.35 26.88 8.27
CA GLU A 69 0.03 27.68 9.43
C GLU A 69 1.53 27.97 9.46
N ALA A 70 2.38 27.03 9.05
CA ALA A 70 3.81 27.24 8.97
C ALA A 70 4.19 28.34 7.98
N TRP A 71 3.59 28.32 6.78
CA TRP A 71 3.80 29.38 5.79
C TRP A 71 3.30 30.74 6.30
N ARG A 72 2.16 30.76 7.00
CA ARG A 72 1.59 31.98 7.55
C ARG A 72 2.48 32.62 8.63
N VAL A 73 3.06 31.81 9.52
CA VAL A 73 3.80 32.30 10.69
C VAL A 73 5.30 32.47 10.40
N TYR A 74 5.88 31.62 9.57
CA TYR A 74 7.32 31.60 9.29
C TYR A 74 7.65 31.59 7.78
N PRO A 75 7.18 32.57 6.99
CA PRO A 75 7.35 32.59 5.53
C PRO A 75 8.80 32.72 5.05
N ASN A 76 9.73 33.07 5.95
CA ASN A 76 11.16 33.25 5.63
C ASN A 76 11.99 31.98 5.86
N ILE A 77 11.41 30.88 6.35
CA ILE A 77 12.09 29.59 6.48
C ILE A 77 12.26 29.00 5.08
N THR A 78 13.43 28.42 4.80
CA THR A 78 13.75 27.86 3.48
C THR A 78 13.25 26.43 3.31
N HIS A 79 13.30 25.61 4.36
CA HIS A 79 12.93 24.19 4.32
C HIS A 79 11.98 23.85 5.46
N ALA A 80 11.00 23.00 5.17
CA ALA A 80 10.11 22.41 6.17
C ALA A 80 10.43 20.92 6.29
N MET A 81 10.28 20.38 7.50
CA MET A 81 10.37 18.95 7.76
C MET A 81 9.15 18.55 8.58
N VAL A 82 8.48 17.48 8.18
CA VAL A 82 7.48 16.81 9.02
C VAL A 82 8.21 15.77 9.85
N ILE A 83 7.99 15.82 11.16
CA ILE A 83 8.52 14.87 12.12
C ILE A 83 7.36 14.22 12.88
N ASP A 84 7.42 12.90 13.02
CA ASP A 84 6.58 12.23 14.00
C ASP A 84 7.25 12.28 15.38
N PRO A 85 6.47 12.37 16.48
CA PRO A 85 7.02 12.47 17.83
C PRO A 85 7.85 11.26 18.27
N ASP A 86 7.64 10.10 17.65
CA ASP A 86 8.34 8.86 17.95
C ASP A 86 9.65 8.68 17.18
N TRP A 87 10.09 9.69 16.42
CA TRP A 87 11.35 9.64 15.67
C TRP A 87 12.57 10.04 16.49
N LYS A 88 13.55 9.14 16.53
CA LYS A 88 14.89 9.36 17.07
C LYS A 88 15.88 9.62 15.92
N PRO A 89 16.51 10.80 15.84
CA PRO A 89 17.48 11.09 14.79
C PRO A 89 18.83 10.44 15.06
N ASN A 90 19.53 10.04 14.00
CA ASN A 90 20.97 9.76 14.05
C ASN A 90 21.75 11.03 13.67
N MET A 91 22.03 11.88 14.66
CA MET A 91 22.66 13.20 14.44
C MET A 91 24.07 13.12 13.84
N ASP A 92 24.75 11.98 13.92
CA ASP A 92 26.06 11.80 13.28
C ASP A 92 25.97 11.72 11.74
N LEU A 93 24.79 11.40 11.21
CA LEU A 93 24.52 11.28 9.77
C LEU A 93 23.75 12.48 9.21
N ILE A 94 23.31 13.40 10.06
CA ILE A 94 22.45 14.52 9.66
C ILE A 94 23.28 15.80 9.55
N ASN A 95 23.32 16.37 8.34
CA ASN A 95 24.03 17.61 8.06
C ASN A 95 23.18 18.58 7.23
N LYS A 96 22.75 19.69 7.83
CA LYS A 96 21.97 20.73 7.13
C LYS A 96 22.65 21.30 5.88
N ALA A 97 23.98 21.22 5.78
CA ALA A 97 24.70 21.70 4.61
C ALA A 97 24.42 20.87 3.34
N ASP A 98 23.78 19.70 3.49
CA ASP A 98 23.35 18.86 2.37
C ASP A 98 22.12 19.45 1.64
N LEU A 99 21.44 20.44 2.24
CA LEU A 99 20.24 21.06 1.68
C LEU A 99 20.58 22.18 0.67
N SER A 100 19.89 22.18 -0.46
CA SER A 100 20.00 23.14 -1.56
C SER A 100 18.65 23.78 -1.90
N LEU A 101 18.66 25.08 -2.21
CA LEU A 101 17.46 25.76 -2.71
C LEU A 101 17.05 25.32 -4.14
N SER A 102 17.87 24.51 -4.81
CA SER A 102 17.57 23.98 -6.14
C SER A 102 16.81 22.64 -6.12
N VAL A 103 16.65 22.03 -4.95
CA VAL A 103 15.99 20.74 -4.78
C VAL A 103 14.65 20.97 -4.10
N THR A 104 13.60 20.33 -4.59
CA THR A 104 12.25 20.56 -4.04
C THR A 104 12.00 19.69 -2.83
N ALA A 105 12.31 18.39 -2.91
CA ALA A 105 12.07 17.41 -1.85
C ALA A 105 13.30 16.56 -1.58
N TYR A 106 13.36 16.01 -0.36
CA TYR A 106 14.48 15.24 0.12
C TYR A 106 13.98 13.95 0.73
N GLU A 107 14.55 12.85 0.27
CA GLU A 107 14.31 11.55 0.86
C GLU A 107 15.37 11.22 1.89
N PHE A 108 14.95 10.66 3.02
CA PHE A 108 15.86 10.12 4.03
C PHE A 108 15.31 8.80 4.56
N LYS A 109 16.20 8.03 5.19
CA LYS A 109 15.86 6.68 5.65
C LYS A 109 15.20 6.74 7.02
N ILE A 110 14.09 6.03 7.15
CA ILE A 110 13.40 5.75 8.41
C ILE A 110 13.54 4.27 8.70
N TRP A 111 14.15 3.93 9.84
CA TRP A 111 14.10 2.60 10.43
C TRP A 111 12.78 2.44 11.17
N ASP A 112 12.10 1.32 10.93
CA ASP A 112 10.89 0.98 11.69
C ASP A 112 11.19 0.69 13.16
N ARG A 113 10.14 0.53 13.95
CA ARG A 113 10.22 0.20 15.39
C ARG A 113 10.98 -1.10 15.69
N SER A 114 11.09 -2.00 14.71
CA SER A 114 11.83 -3.25 14.87
C SER A 114 13.33 -3.08 14.62
N GLY A 115 13.75 -1.98 13.99
CA GLY A 115 15.12 -1.77 13.54
C GLY A 115 15.53 -2.69 12.38
N ILE A 116 14.59 -3.42 11.76
CA ILE A 116 14.89 -4.37 10.68
C ILE A 116 14.54 -3.77 9.33
N THR A 117 13.34 -3.20 9.24
CA THR A 117 12.83 -2.70 7.97
C THR A 117 13.05 -1.21 7.89
N THR A 118 13.25 -0.74 6.66
CA THR A 118 13.50 0.66 6.39
C THR A 118 12.62 1.12 5.26
N ARG A 119 12.27 2.40 5.28
CA ARG A 119 11.64 3.07 4.14
C ARG A 119 12.33 4.41 3.89
N ASN A 120 12.36 4.83 2.63
CA ASN A 120 12.68 6.22 2.30
C ASN A 120 11.42 7.06 2.49
N CYS A 121 11.60 8.26 3.03
CA CYS A 121 10.51 9.19 3.31
C CYS A 121 10.89 10.58 2.79
N ASN A 122 9.98 11.19 2.03
CA ASN A 122 10.16 12.49 1.39
C ASN A 122 9.60 13.66 2.22
N TRP A 123 9.61 13.55 3.55
CA TRP A 123 9.00 14.51 4.47
C TRP A 123 9.90 15.70 4.84
N LEU A 124 10.95 15.93 4.06
CA LEU A 124 11.80 17.11 4.12
C LEU A 124 11.71 17.81 2.76
N MET A 125 11.38 19.10 2.75
CA MET A 125 11.01 19.82 1.54
C MET A 125 11.41 21.29 1.58
N LEU A 126 11.52 21.91 0.40
CA LEU A 126 11.51 23.37 0.26
C LEU A 126 10.18 23.92 0.79
N HIS A 127 10.25 24.88 1.70
CA HIS A 127 9.08 25.51 2.29
C HIS A 127 8.46 26.53 1.33
N GLN A 128 7.19 26.33 0.99
CA GLN A 128 6.49 27.18 0.03
C GLN A 128 4.97 27.15 0.28
N PRO A 129 4.20 28.13 -0.25
CA PRO A 129 2.75 28.14 -0.06
C PRO A 129 2.09 27.00 -0.84
N GLY A 130 1.04 26.42 -0.25
CA GLY A 130 0.19 25.43 -0.93
C GLY A 130 0.73 24.01 -0.92
N LEU A 131 1.71 23.69 -0.08
CA LEU A 131 2.06 22.30 0.24
C LEU A 131 0.87 21.60 0.91
N THR A 132 0.53 20.41 0.44
CA THR A 132 -0.55 19.57 0.99
C THR A 132 -0.08 18.15 1.18
N PHE A 133 -0.79 17.39 2.00
CA PHE A 133 -0.75 15.94 2.01
C PHE A 133 -2.07 15.41 1.50
N ASP A 134 -2.00 14.49 0.55
CA ASP A 134 -3.16 13.69 0.16
C ASP A 134 -3.39 12.56 1.16
N TYR A 135 -4.60 12.01 1.12
CA TYR A 135 -5.05 10.85 1.90
C TYR A 135 -5.27 11.14 3.40
N TYR A 136 -6.06 10.29 4.03
CA TYR A 136 -6.44 10.39 5.44
C TYR A 136 -5.50 9.60 6.36
N VAL A 137 -4.76 8.61 5.83
CA VAL A 137 -3.93 7.67 6.62
C VAL A 137 -2.51 7.50 6.07
N HIS A 138 -2.37 7.38 4.76
CA HIS A 138 -1.13 6.97 4.11
C HIS A 138 -0.67 8.07 3.17
N GLU A 139 0.06 8.99 3.75
CA GLU A 139 0.04 10.38 3.35
C GLU A 139 1.02 10.62 2.22
N PHE A 140 0.57 11.27 1.16
CA PHE A 140 1.45 11.62 0.04
C PHE A 140 1.65 13.12 -0.01
N LEU A 141 2.90 13.56 0.10
CA LEU A 141 3.23 14.97 -0.04
C LEU A 141 2.93 15.44 -1.47
N ARG A 142 2.15 16.50 -1.60
CA ARG A 142 1.82 17.12 -2.87
C ARG A 142 2.21 18.59 -2.89
N TYR A 143 2.87 18.97 -3.97
CA TYR A 143 3.23 20.35 -4.27
C TYR A 143 2.08 21.02 -5.03
N PRO A 144 1.96 22.36 -4.98
CA PRO A 144 0.93 23.10 -5.73
C PRO A 144 0.90 22.75 -7.22
N ASN A 145 2.05 22.37 -7.78
CA ASN A 145 2.21 22.05 -9.19
C ASN A 145 2.19 20.54 -9.49
N GLY A 146 1.86 19.68 -8.51
CA GLY A 146 1.74 18.23 -8.68
C GLY A 146 2.98 17.38 -8.39
N GLY A 147 4.09 17.98 -7.97
CA GLY A 147 5.29 17.27 -7.49
C GLY A 147 5.17 16.76 -6.03
N PRO A 148 6.26 16.28 -5.40
CA PRO A 148 7.62 16.31 -5.94
C PRO A 148 7.81 15.31 -7.07
N TYR A 149 8.52 15.71 -8.13
CA TYR A 149 8.92 14.81 -9.20
C TYR A 149 10.25 14.14 -8.84
N GLU A 150 10.52 12.96 -9.41
CA GLU A 150 11.74 12.20 -9.13
C GLU A 150 12.99 13.03 -9.46
N GLU A 151 12.97 13.75 -10.59
CA GLU A 151 14.05 14.64 -11.02
C GLU A 151 14.34 15.82 -10.08
N ASP A 152 13.36 16.19 -9.23
CA ASP A 152 13.45 17.30 -8.29
C ASP A 152 13.67 16.84 -6.84
N THR A 153 13.96 15.54 -6.65
CA THR A 153 14.13 14.88 -5.36
C THR A 153 15.57 14.43 -5.15
N LEU A 154 16.09 14.64 -3.94
CA LEU A 154 17.44 14.20 -3.54
C LEU A 154 17.38 13.22 -2.38
N THR A 155 17.94 12.03 -2.53
CA THR A 155 18.15 11.10 -1.40
C THR A 155 19.35 11.53 -0.58
N LEU A 156 19.12 11.78 0.71
CA LEU A 156 20.12 12.13 1.71
C LEU A 156 20.64 10.88 2.42
N GLY A 157 21.86 10.97 2.97
CA GLY A 157 22.42 9.96 3.87
C GLY A 157 21.85 10.00 5.29
N TRP A 158 20.83 10.82 5.54
CA TRP A 158 20.24 11.01 6.85
C TRP A 158 19.44 9.78 7.28
N GLU A 159 19.48 9.47 8.58
CA GLU A 159 18.71 8.37 9.14
C GLU A 159 17.99 8.79 10.42
N VAL A 160 16.76 8.29 10.56
CA VAL A 160 15.97 8.36 11.78
C VAL A 160 15.40 6.98 12.10
N ALA A 161 15.08 6.72 13.36
CA ALA A 161 14.43 5.48 13.78
C ALA A 161 13.13 5.78 14.51
N GLU A 162 12.07 5.05 14.19
CA GLU A 162 10.85 5.02 15.00
C GLU A 162 11.12 4.29 16.32
N VAL A 163 10.71 4.87 17.43
CA VAL A 163 10.88 4.30 18.76
C VAL A 163 9.53 4.12 19.41
N GLU A 164 9.18 2.87 19.72
CA GLU A 164 7.95 2.58 20.44
C GLU A 164 8.14 2.84 21.94
N SER A 165 7.32 3.73 22.50
CA SER A 165 7.20 3.90 23.94
C SER A 165 5.88 3.31 24.43
N ALA A 166 5.89 2.75 25.65
CA ALA A 166 4.68 2.23 26.30
C ALA A 166 3.62 3.31 26.56
N GLN A 167 3.99 4.58 26.42
CA GLN A 167 3.13 5.75 26.61
C GLN A 167 2.76 6.43 25.29
N SER A 168 3.16 5.86 24.14
CA SER A 168 2.82 6.43 22.84
C SER A 168 1.33 6.37 22.56
N TRP A 169 0.83 7.32 21.77
CA TRP A 169 -0.54 7.32 21.27
C TRP A 169 -0.92 6.00 20.56
N HIS A 170 0.04 5.41 19.84
CA HIS A 170 -0.11 4.12 19.17
C HIS A 170 -0.39 2.96 20.13
N GLN A 171 0.00 3.07 21.40
CA GLN A 171 -0.27 2.08 22.45
C GLN A 171 -1.55 2.37 23.24
N SER A 172 -2.06 3.61 23.22
CA SER A 172 -3.19 4.02 24.06
C SER A 172 -4.52 4.11 23.30
N VAL A 173 -4.52 4.44 22.01
CA VAL A 173 -5.76 4.74 21.28
C VAL A 173 -6.46 3.51 20.75
N GLY A 174 -7.75 3.42 21.07
CA GLY A 174 -8.72 2.50 20.46
C GLY A 174 -8.72 1.07 21.00
N HIS A 175 -7.73 0.66 21.80
CA HIS A 175 -7.48 -0.78 22.01
C HIS A 175 -7.35 -1.19 23.49
N GLY A 176 -7.24 -0.25 24.43
CA GLY A 176 -7.27 -0.52 25.87
C GLY A 176 -6.15 -1.42 26.40
N THR A 177 -5.14 -1.72 25.58
CA THR A 177 -4.02 -2.61 25.88
C THR A 177 -2.69 -1.94 25.54
N THR A 178 -1.69 -2.07 26.42
CA THR A 178 -0.39 -1.38 26.31
C THR A 178 0.72 -2.19 25.62
N VAL A 179 0.43 -3.40 25.13
CA VAL A 179 1.42 -4.28 24.45
C VAL A 179 0.84 -4.77 23.13
N GLY A 180 1.57 -4.57 22.03
CA GLY A 180 1.18 -5.03 20.69
C GLY A 180 0.02 -4.27 20.04
N ALA A 181 -0.36 -3.11 20.60
CA ALA A 181 -1.53 -2.35 20.14
C ALA A 181 -1.45 -1.94 18.66
N SER A 182 -0.26 -1.66 18.14
CA SER A 182 -0.01 -1.28 16.74
C SER A 182 -0.40 -2.36 15.72
N ARG A 183 -0.48 -3.63 16.12
CA ARG A 183 -0.98 -4.75 15.30
C ARG A 183 -2.25 -5.37 15.85
N SER A 184 -2.90 -4.71 16.81
CA SER A 184 -4.13 -5.22 17.39
C SER A 184 -5.27 -5.18 16.36
N TYR A 185 -6.21 -6.12 16.46
CA TYR A 185 -7.42 -6.14 15.65
C TYR A 185 -8.13 -4.78 15.62
N SER A 186 -8.28 -4.18 16.80
CA SER A 186 -8.95 -2.90 16.95
C SER A 186 -8.20 -1.75 16.26
N ARG A 187 -6.86 -1.82 16.12
CA ARG A 187 -6.07 -0.82 15.38
C ARG A 187 -6.36 -0.88 13.91
N ILE A 188 -6.31 -2.09 13.38
CA ILE A 188 -6.56 -2.33 11.98
C ILE A 188 -8.00 -1.93 11.65
N MET A 189 -8.97 -2.15 12.55
CA MET A 189 -10.35 -1.67 12.39
C MET A 189 -10.44 -0.14 12.31
N PHE A 190 -9.66 0.58 13.13
CA PHE A 190 -9.57 2.03 13.05
C PHE A 190 -8.99 2.48 11.70
N ASP A 191 -7.89 1.88 11.25
CA ASP A 191 -7.27 2.22 9.97
C ASP A 191 -8.22 1.91 8.78
N VAL A 192 -8.93 0.77 8.81
CA VAL A 192 -9.98 0.43 7.83
C VAL A 192 -11.10 1.47 7.82
N SER A 193 -11.52 1.97 8.98
CA SER A 193 -12.59 2.99 9.03
C SER A 193 -12.18 4.30 8.33
N LEU A 194 -10.91 4.70 8.45
CA LEU A 194 -10.38 5.87 7.78
C LEU A 194 -10.20 5.64 6.27
N LEU A 195 -9.72 4.44 5.87
CA LEU A 195 -9.62 4.06 4.45
C LEU A 195 -10.99 3.96 3.78
N LEU A 196 -12.03 3.52 4.48
CA LEU A 196 -13.41 3.52 3.97
C LEU A 196 -13.98 4.93 3.84
N LEU A 197 -13.63 5.83 4.76
CA LEU A 197 -13.97 7.26 4.65
C LEU A 197 -13.29 7.86 3.41
N GLU A 198 -11.99 7.62 3.23
CA GLU A 198 -11.23 8.03 2.05
C GLU A 198 -11.84 7.47 0.76
N GLN A 199 -12.14 6.17 0.71
CA GLN A 199 -12.77 5.50 -0.42
C GLN A 199 -14.17 6.06 -0.76
N SER A 200 -14.85 6.67 0.22
CA SER A 200 -16.15 7.33 0.02
C SER A 200 -16.03 8.75 -0.55
N ASP A 201 -14.85 9.36 -0.44
CA ASP A 201 -14.58 10.68 -1.01
C ASP A 201 -14.44 10.56 -2.55
N PRO A 202 -15.19 11.33 -3.35
CA PRO A 202 -15.04 11.35 -4.80
C PRO A 202 -13.61 11.61 -5.30
N ALA A 203 -12.78 12.33 -4.54
CA ALA A 203 -11.38 12.60 -4.89
C ALA A 203 -10.50 11.35 -4.82
N TYR A 204 -10.83 10.39 -3.94
CA TYR A 204 -10.01 9.19 -3.68
C TYR A 204 -10.72 7.87 -4.01
N ARG A 205 -12.01 7.90 -4.40
CA ARG A 205 -12.81 6.70 -4.70
C ARG A 205 -12.12 5.74 -5.68
N ASP A 206 -11.43 6.27 -6.68
CA ASP A 206 -10.75 5.47 -7.69
C ASP A 206 -9.22 5.54 -7.52
N SER A 207 -8.74 5.87 -6.30
CA SER A 207 -7.32 5.90 -5.97
C SER A 207 -6.78 4.48 -5.85
N GLN A 208 -5.75 4.17 -6.66
CA GLN A 208 -5.03 2.89 -6.59
C GLN A 208 -4.38 2.69 -5.21
N HIS A 209 -3.86 3.78 -4.64
CA HIS A 209 -3.30 3.83 -3.31
C HIS A 209 -4.34 3.40 -2.25
N THR A 210 -5.49 4.08 -2.18
CA THR A 210 -6.56 3.78 -1.21
C THR A 210 -7.04 2.34 -1.32
N LEU A 211 -7.29 1.86 -2.54
CA LEU A 211 -7.76 0.50 -2.80
C LEU A 211 -6.74 -0.57 -2.38
N TYR A 212 -5.45 -0.33 -2.62
CA TYR A 212 -4.39 -1.23 -2.18
C TYR A 212 -4.38 -1.38 -0.65
N TYR A 213 -4.31 -0.27 0.08
CA TYR A 213 -4.23 -0.30 1.53
C TYR A 213 -5.52 -0.80 2.18
N LEU A 214 -6.69 -0.51 1.60
CA LEU A 214 -7.95 -1.06 2.07
C LEU A 214 -7.98 -2.59 1.90
N GLY A 215 -7.49 -3.10 0.77
CA GLY A 215 -7.31 -4.54 0.56
C GLY A 215 -6.37 -5.16 1.59
N ALA A 216 -5.15 -4.64 1.71
CA ALA A 216 -4.15 -5.15 2.64
C ALA A 216 -4.63 -5.11 4.11
N ALA A 217 -5.30 -4.03 4.52
CA ALA A 217 -5.84 -3.89 5.87
C ALA A 217 -6.96 -4.90 6.16
N HIS A 218 -7.81 -5.21 5.18
CA HIS A 218 -8.80 -6.28 5.33
C HIS A 218 -8.16 -7.67 5.49
N CYS A 219 -7.05 -7.94 4.79
CA CYS A 219 -6.27 -9.16 5.02
C CYS A 219 -5.70 -9.19 6.44
N ALA A 220 -5.08 -8.10 6.89
CA ALA A 220 -4.55 -7.97 8.25
C ALA A 220 -5.65 -8.10 9.33
N LEU A 221 -6.89 -7.65 9.08
CA LEU A 221 -8.01 -7.86 10.01
C LEU A 221 -8.31 -9.32 10.25
N VAL A 222 -8.28 -10.13 9.19
CA VAL A 222 -8.51 -11.57 9.34
C VAL A 222 -7.38 -12.19 10.15
N GLU A 223 -6.13 -11.87 9.82
CA GLU A 223 -4.96 -12.39 10.52
C GLU A 223 -4.87 -11.95 11.98
N GLY A 224 -5.28 -10.71 12.28
CA GLY A 224 -5.33 -10.16 13.62
C GLY A 224 -6.56 -10.61 14.42
N SER A 225 -7.50 -11.35 13.82
CA SER A 225 -8.69 -11.83 14.52
C SER A 225 -8.31 -12.85 15.61
N PRO A 226 -8.85 -12.72 16.84
CA PRO A 226 -8.56 -13.66 17.93
C PRO A 226 -8.94 -15.11 17.65
N THR A 227 -9.87 -15.32 16.70
CA THR A 227 -10.37 -16.64 16.31
C THR A 227 -9.74 -17.18 15.04
N TYR A 228 -8.90 -16.40 14.36
CA TYR A 228 -8.28 -16.83 13.12
C TYR A 228 -7.18 -17.86 13.41
N ALA A 229 -7.40 -19.06 12.87
CA ALA A 229 -6.39 -20.09 12.79
C ALA A 229 -6.04 -20.26 11.31
N VAL A 230 -4.77 -20.02 10.96
CA VAL A 230 -4.26 -20.14 9.58
C VAL A 230 -4.73 -21.50 9.00
N PRO A 231 -5.65 -21.52 8.03
CA PRO A 231 -6.22 -22.76 7.50
C PRO A 231 -5.18 -23.71 6.94
N PHE A 232 -4.11 -23.16 6.35
CA PHE A 232 -2.95 -23.93 5.89
C PHE A 232 -2.28 -24.74 7.02
N LEU A 233 -2.14 -24.15 8.22
CA LEU A 233 -1.56 -24.83 9.38
C LEU A 233 -2.59 -25.62 10.18
N ASN A 234 -3.88 -25.33 10.00
CA ASN A 234 -4.98 -25.93 10.75
C ASN A 234 -6.07 -26.42 9.79
N PRO A 235 -5.82 -27.52 9.05
CA PRO A 235 -6.80 -28.08 8.13
C PRO A 235 -8.11 -28.37 8.86
N GLY A 236 -9.22 -27.76 8.41
CA GLY A 236 -10.54 -27.89 9.04
C GLY A 236 -10.96 -26.72 9.93
N SER A 237 -10.09 -25.71 10.16
CA SER A 237 -10.56 -24.43 10.68
C SER A 237 -11.48 -23.77 9.64
N SER A 238 -12.63 -23.26 10.08
CA SER A 238 -13.51 -22.46 9.21
C SER A 238 -13.49 -21.02 9.67
N LEU A 239 -13.31 -20.10 8.72
CA LEU A 239 -13.52 -18.68 8.98
C LEU A 239 -14.93 -18.45 9.53
N THR A 240 -15.04 -17.60 10.54
CA THR A 240 -16.33 -17.03 10.94
C THR A 240 -16.94 -16.24 9.76
N PRO A 241 -18.26 -16.00 9.74
CA PRO A 241 -18.87 -15.18 8.70
C PRO A 241 -18.24 -13.79 8.54
N LEU A 242 -17.79 -13.19 9.65
CA LEU A 242 -17.13 -11.88 9.65
C LEU A 242 -15.73 -11.93 9.03
N GLU A 243 -14.89 -12.87 9.48
CA GLU A 243 -13.55 -13.09 8.90
C GLU A 243 -13.64 -13.40 7.41
N ARG A 244 -14.61 -14.22 7.01
CA ARG A 244 -14.86 -14.52 5.60
C ARG A 244 -15.26 -13.28 4.81
N SER A 245 -16.08 -12.39 5.39
CA SER A 245 -16.42 -11.12 4.76
C SER A 245 -15.18 -10.25 4.54
N HIS A 246 -14.32 -10.10 5.55
CA HIS A 246 -13.08 -9.33 5.42
C HIS A 246 -12.11 -9.96 4.40
N ALA A 247 -11.98 -11.28 4.36
CA ALA A 247 -11.17 -11.97 3.36
C ALA A 247 -11.68 -11.69 1.92
N LEU A 248 -12.99 -11.72 1.72
CA LEU A 248 -13.61 -11.38 0.43
C LEU A 248 -13.42 -9.91 0.08
N ASP A 249 -13.51 -9.00 1.05
CA ASP A 249 -13.21 -7.58 0.84
C ASP A 249 -11.74 -7.34 0.49
N CYS A 250 -10.80 -8.06 1.11
CA CYS A 250 -9.39 -8.03 0.72
C CYS A 250 -9.24 -8.36 -0.77
N VAL A 251 -9.80 -9.49 -1.22
CA VAL A 251 -9.76 -9.89 -2.65
C VAL A 251 -10.44 -8.85 -3.53
N ARG A 252 -11.61 -8.33 -3.13
CA ARG A 252 -12.39 -7.35 -3.90
C ARG A 252 -11.60 -6.06 -4.14
N TYR A 253 -11.07 -5.43 -3.08
CA TYR A 253 -10.38 -4.15 -3.21
C TYR A 253 -9.06 -4.26 -3.97
N LEU A 254 -8.29 -5.33 -3.75
CA LEU A 254 -7.08 -5.58 -4.53
C LEU A 254 -7.40 -5.84 -6.01
N SER A 255 -8.50 -6.54 -6.31
CA SER A 255 -8.96 -6.73 -7.69
C SER A 255 -9.40 -5.43 -8.35
N LEU A 256 -10.11 -4.55 -7.62
CA LEU A 256 -10.46 -3.22 -8.11
C LEU A 256 -9.21 -2.40 -8.42
N ARG A 257 -8.22 -2.41 -7.53
CA ARG A 257 -6.94 -1.74 -7.74
C ARG A 257 -6.22 -2.25 -8.99
N ILE A 258 -6.15 -3.57 -9.19
CA ILE A 258 -5.57 -4.18 -10.38
C ILE A 258 -6.37 -3.74 -11.62
N GLY A 259 -7.70 -3.74 -11.56
CA GLY A 259 -8.56 -3.34 -12.68
C GLY A 259 -8.38 -1.90 -13.17
N LEU A 260 -7.75 -1.01 -12.39
CA LEU A 260 -7.44 0.36 -12.78
C LEU A 260 -6.20 0.49 -13.68
N HIS A 261 -5.65 -0.61 -14.19
CA HIS A 261 -4.47 -0.62 -15.06
C HIS A 261 -4.61 0.31 -16.28
N GLY A 262 -3.61 1.20 -16.41
CA GLY A 262 -3.50 2.22 -17.45
C GLY A 262 -2.41 3.26 -17.18
N ASN A 263 -1.97 3.40 -15.91
CA ASN A 263 -0.89 4.30 -15.52
C ASN A 263 0.31 3.51 -14.96
N ALA A 264 1.47 3.64 -15.61
CA ALA A 264 2.72 2.96 -15.24
C ALA A 264 3.39 3.51 -13.96
N GLN A 265 2.79 4.48 -13.27
CA GLN A 265 3.44 5.19 -12.15
C GLN A 265 3.42 4.41 -10.81
N GLU A 266 2.68 3.31 -10.69
CA GLU A 266 2.57 2.53 -9.44
C GLU A 266 2.79 1.03 -9.66
N GLU A 267 3.84 0.65 -10.38
CA GLU A 267 4.16 -0.75 -10.66
C GLU A 267 4.34 -1.58 -9.38
N GLU A 268 5.00 -1.04 -8.36
CA GLU A 268 5.24 -1.75 -7.09
C GLU A 268 3.94 -2.06 -6.32
N LEU A 269 3.05 -1.07 -6.18
CA LEU A 269 1.76 -1.27 -5.51
C LEU A 269 0.86 -2.20 -6.33
N THR A 270 1.01 -2.20 -7.66
CA THR A 270 0.27 -3.13 -8.49
C THR A 270 0.74 -4.56 -8.26
N TRP A 271 2.03 -4.80 -8.43
CA TRP A 271 2.61 -6.11 -8.23
C TRP A 271 2.27 -6.64 -6.83
N SER A 272 2.41 -5.78 -5.82
CA SER A 272 2.04 -6.09 -4.44
C SER A 272 0.55 -6.44 -4.32
N ALA A 273 -0.35 -5.77 -5.05
CA ALA A 273 -1.77 -6.10 -5.03
C ALA A 273 -2.08 -7.47 -5.65
N HIS A 274 -1.42 -7.82 -6.76
CA HIS A 274 -1.52 -9.16 -7.33
C HIS A 274 -1.10 -10.22 -6.31
N ARG A 275 0.06 -10.01 -5.68
CA ARG A 275 0.61 -10.90 -4.65
C ARG A 275 -0.33 -11.02 -3.45
N TRP A 276 -0.82 -9.92 -2.89
CA TRP A 276 -1.71 -9.93 -1.72
C TRP A 276 -3.08 -10.54 -2.03
N ARG A 277 -3.60 -10.35 -3.25
CA ARG A 277 -4.86 -10.96 -3.68
C ARG A 277 -4.70 -12.48 -3.75
N ALA A 278 -3.60 -12.95 -4.36
CA ALA A 278 -3.28 -14.37 -4.42
C ALA A 278 -3.04 -14.98 -3.03
N TYR A 279 -2.34 -14.24 -2.16
CA TYR A 279 -2.16 -14.60 -0.75
C TYR A 279 -3.49 -14.78 -0.03
N ALA A 280 -4.43 -13.84 -0.16
CA ALA A 280 -5.75 -13.93 0.46
C ALA A 280 -6.53 -15.17 -0.03
N LEU A 281 -6.48 -15.44 -1.33
CA LEU A 281 -7.12 -16.61 -1.92
C LEU A 281 -6.50 -17.91 -1.38
N PHE A 282 -5.17 -17.97 -1.29
CA PHE A 282 -4.45 -19.16 -0.86
C PHE A 282 -4.52 -19.38 0.66
N TYR A 283 -3.95 -18.46 1.43
CA TYR A 283 -3.70 -18.62 2.86
C TYR A 283 -4.92 -18.31 3.72
N ILE A 284 -5.84 -17.44 3.27
CA ILE A 284 -7.00 -17.03 4.07
C ILE A 284 -8.25 -17.81 3.65
N LEU A 285 -8.57 -17.81 2.35
CA LEU A 285 -9.81 -18.42 1.84
C LEU A 285 -9.68 -19.92 1.51
N GLY A 286 -8.47 -20.43 1.32
CA GLY A 286 -8.23 -21.82 0.91
C GLY A 286 -8.74 -22.13 -0.52
N ASP A 287 -8.89 -21.11 -1.36
CA ASP A 287 -9.33 -21.25 -2.76
C ASP A 287 -8.10 -21.42 -3.66
N TYR A 288 -7.49 -22.62 -3.61
CA TYR A 288 -6.20 -22.90 -4.26
C TYR A 288 -6.23 -22.72 -5.77
N GLY A 289 -7.37 -23.02 -6.43
CA GLY A 289 -7.52 -22.84 -7.88
C GLY A 289 -7.40 -21.36 -8.27
N LYS A 290 -8.19 -20.50 -7.63
CA LYS A 290 -8.11 -19.05 -7.89
C LYS A 290 -6.81 -18.43 -7.41
N ALA A 291 -6.23 -18.94 -6.33
CA ALA A 291 -4.92 -18.50 -5.87
C ALA A 291 -3.84 -18.76 -6.93
N LEU A 292 -3.87 -19.94 -7.55
CA LEU A 292 -2.93 -20.31 -8.60
C LEU A 292 -3.09 -19.40 -9.83
N GLU A 293 -4.31 -19.13 -10.27
CA GLU A 293 -4.61 -18.14 -11.33
C GLU A 293 -4.05 -16.76 -10.95
N ALA A 294 -4.34 -16.29 -9.73
CA ALA A 294 -3.92 -14.97 -9.27
C ALA A 294 -2.39 -14.83 -9.12
N TYR A 295 -1.68 -15.89 -8.72
CA TYR A 295 -0.22 -15.91 -8.74
C TYR A 295 0.35 -15.97 -10.16
N GLY A 296 -0.30 -16.68 -11.08
CA GLY A 296 0.03 -16.64 -12.50
C GLY A 296 -0.04 -15.21 -13.05
N GLU A 297 -1.13 -14.49 -12.78
CA GLU A 297 -1.26 -13.07 -13.13
C GLU A 297 -0.15 -12.20 -12.49
N CYS A 298 0.27 -12.50 -11.26
CA CYS A 298 1.39 -11.80 -10.61
C CYS A 298 2.72 -12.02 -11.36
N VAL A 299 2.98 -13.26 -11.79
CA VAL A 299 4.19 -13.63 -12.56
C VAL A 299 4.14 -13.04 -13.98
N GLU A 300 2.96 -12.98 -14.60
CA GLU A 300 2.78 -12.31 -15.89
C GLU A 300 3.02 -10.80 -15.79
N PHE A 301 2.63 -10.18 -14.67
CA PHE A 301 2.86 -8.76 -14.43
C PHE A 301 4.35 -8.42 -14.28
N ASP A 302 5.07 -9.15 -13.43
CA ASP A 302 6.52 -9.00 -13.26
C ASP A 302 7.19 -10.37 -13.09
N GLY A 303 7.62 -10.91 -14.23
CA GLY A 303 8.23 -12.24 -14.32
C GLY A 303 9.64 -12.31 -13.76
N GLU A 304 10.31 -11.21 -13.41
CA GLU A 304 11.66 -11.27 -12.83
C GLU A 304 11.62 -11.54 -11.32
N ARG A 305 10.49 -11.26 -10.67
CA ARG A 305 10.32 -11.44 -9.22
C ARG A 305 10.03 -12.90 -8.86
N VAL A 306 10.87 -13.44 -7.98
CA VAL A 306 10.82 -14.85 -7.58
C VAL A 306 9.69 -15.15 -6.59
N ASP A 307 9.23 -14.16 -5.81
CA ASP A 307 8.25 -14.37 -4.74
C ASP A 307 6.95 -14.99 -5.25
N CYS A 308 6.35 -14.42 -6.30
CA CYS A 308 5.11 -14.94 -6.86
C CYS A 308 5.30 -16.31 -7.52
N LYS A 309 6.48 -16.62 -8.09
CA LYS A 309 6.79 -17.95 -8.64
C LYS A 309 6.85 -19.03 -7.55
N VAL A 310 7.49 -18.71 -6.42
CA VAL A 310 7.60 -19.62 -5.28
C VAL A 310 6.23 -19.90 -4.68
N GLU A 311 5.42 -18.86 -4.48
CA GLU A 311 4.06 -19.03 -3.95
C GLU A 311 3.11 -19.72 -4.95
N MET A 312 3.23 -19.44 -6.24
CA MET A 312 2.53 -20.17 -7.31
C MET A 312 2.86 -21.66 -7.29
N SER A 313 4.14 -22.02 -7.12
CA SER A 313 4.61 -23.40 -7.00
C SER A 313 3.97 -24.13 -5.81
N LYS A 314 3.86 -23.45 -4.65
CA LYS A 314 3.13 -23.97 -3.48
C LYS A 314 1.65 -24.18 -3.82
N ALA A 315 1.00 -23.18 -4.41
CA ALA A 315 -0.41 -23.27 -4.81
C ALA A 315 -0.68 -24.45 -5.76
N GLY A 316 0.18 -24.65 -6.76
CA GLY A 316 0.08 -25.77 -7.69
C GLY A 316 0.18 -27.14 -7.00
N ARG A 317 1.07 -27.29 -6.01
CA ARG A 317 1.15 -28.53 -5.22
C ARG A 317 -0.13 -28.82 -4.46
N HIS A 318 -0.70 -27.82 -3.80
CA HIS A 318 -1.96 -28.00 -3.08
C HIS A 318 -3.13 -28.34 -4.01
N CYS A 319 -3.20 -27.76 -5.21
CA CYS A 319 -4.18 -28.19 -6.19
C CYS A 319 -4.04 -29.68 -6.54
N MET A 320 -2.81 -30.14 -6.80
CA MET A 320 -2.55 -31.56 -7.10
C MET A 320 -2.91 -32.48 -5.94
N GLU A 321 -2.49 -32.15 -4.72
CA GLU A 321 -2.77 -32.94 -3.51
C GLU A 321 -4.27 -33.03 -3.19
N ASN A 322 -5.03 -31.99 -3.52
CA ASN A 322 -6.48 -31.94 -3.28
C ASN A 322 -7.32 -32.35 -4.50
N ASN A 323 -6.69 -32.88 -5.57
CA ASN A 323 -7.35 -33.23 -6.84
C ASN A 323 -8.17 -32.08 -7.44
N ILE A 324 -7.72 -30.84 -7.25
CA ILE A 324 -8.30 -29.67 -7.89
C ILE A 324 -7.76 -29.62 -9.32
N PRO A 325 -8.63 -29.62 -10.34
CA PRO A 325 -8.19 -29.53 -11.74
C PRO A 325 -7.37 -28.26 -11.96
N LEU A 326 -6.20 -28.42 -12.59
CA LEU A 326 -5.41 -27.31 -13.09
C LEU A 326 -5.97 -26.92 -14.46
N GLU A 327 -6.83 -25.91 -14.50
CA GLU A 327 -7.41 -25.40 -15.75
C GLU A 327 -6.51 -24.29 -16.32
N GLY A 328 -6.11 -24.42 -17.59
CA GLY A 328 -5.35 -23.39 -18.33
C GLY A 328 -3.95 -23.84 -18.79
N PRO A 329 -3.63 -23.78 -20.10
CA PRO A 329 -2.32 -24.19 -20.62
C PRO A 329 -1.17 -23.33 -20.08
N ASN A 330 -1.39 -22.04 -19.88
CA ASN A 330 -0.36 -21.11 -19.40
C ASN A 330 0.12 -21.42 -17.98
N VAL A 331 -0.75 -21.93 -17.11
CA VAL A 331 -0.42 -22.20 -15.70
C VAL A 331 0.56 -23.36 -15.58
N LEU A 332 0.38 -24.42 -16.38
CA LEU A 332 1.30 -25.57 -16.39
C LEU A 332 2.68 -25.18 -16.96
N ASP A 333 2.69 -24.38 -18.02
CA ASP A 333 3.94 -23.88 -18.61
C ASP A 333 4.68 -22.93 -17.66
N GLN A 334 3.96 -22.04 -16.97
CA GLN A 334 4.51 -21.14 -15.95
C GLN A 334 5.03 -21.90 -14.73
N LEU A 335 4.34 -22.94 -14.27
CA LEU A 335 4.81 -23.81 -13.19
C LEU A 335 6.11 -24.51 -13.61
N ALA A 336 6.14 -25.12 -14.80
CA ALA A 336 7.34 -25.79 -15.32
C ALA A 336 8.54 -24.83 -15.40
N GLY A 337 8.35 -23.64 -15.99
CA GLY A 337 9.40 -22.62 -16.08
C GLY A 337 9.85 -22.08 -14.72
N SER A 338 8.93 -21.91 -13.78
CA SER A 338 9.24 -21.45 -12.41
C SER A 338 10.08 -22.47 -11.64
N TYR A 339 9.78 -23.76 -11.78
CA TYR A 339 10.60 -24.82 -11.20
C TYR A 339 12.01 -24.83 -11.79
N ASP A 340 12.13 -24.76 -13.12
CA ASP A 340 13.43 -24.78 -13.80
C ASP A 340 14.30 -23.56 -13.43
N GLU A 341 13.72 -22.36 -13.33
CA GLU A 341 14.48 -21.14 -13.02
C GLU A 341 14.97 -21.10 -11.57
N VAL A 342 14.13 -21.49 -10.60
CA VAL A 342 14.53 -21.60 -9.19
C VAL A 342 15.62 -22.67 -9.03
N PHE A 343 15.52 -23.76 -9.80
CA PHE A 343 16.49 -24.85 -9.79
C PHE A 343 17.82 -24.49 -10.47
N HIS A 344 17.81 -23.67 -11.53
CA HIS A 344 19.05 -23.24 -12.20
C HIS A 344 19.81 -22.16 -11.43
N LYS A 345 19.13 -21.18 -10.80
CA LYS A 345 19.79 -20.16 -9.96
C LYS A 345 20.48 -20.74 -8.72
N THR A 346 20.03 -21.90 -8.24
CA THR A 346 20.66 -22.63 -7.12
C THR A 346 21.87 -23.48 -7.55
N GLN A 347 22.10 -23.68 -8.85
CA GLN A 347 23.23 -24.45 -9.39
C GLN A 347 24.35 -23.61 -10.03
N ASP A 348 24.27 -22.27 -9.99
CA ASP A 348 25.32 -21.40 -10.52
C ASP A 348 26.60 -21.47 -9.66
N PRO A 349 27.72 -22.01 -10.20
CA PRO A 349 28.97 -22.17 -9.46
C PRO A 349 29.70 -20.85 -9.16
N SER A 350 29.23 -19.71 -9.69
CA SER A 350 29.75 -18.37 -9.38
C SER A 350 29.07 -17.71 -8.17
N ASN A 351 28.02 -18.33 -7.62
CA ASN A 351 27.33 -17.86 -6.43
C ASN A 351 28.20 -18.11 -5.17
N PRO A 352 28.58 -17.07 -4.40
CA PRO A 352 29.53 -17.19 -3.27
C PRO A 352 29.00 -18.00 -2.07
N ASN A 353 27.74 -18.45 -2.11
CA ASN A 353 27.16 -19.38 -1.14
C ASN A 353 26.67 -20.67 -1.84
N PRO A 354 27.56 -21.62 -2.17
CA PRO A 354 27.16 -22.88 -2.80
C PRO A 354 26.54 -23.81 -1.76
N GLY A 355 25.24 -23.70 -1.57
CA GLY A 355 24.47 -24.67 -0.78
C GLY A 355 24.37 -25.99 -1.54
N THR A 356 24.94 -27.05 -0.94
CA THR A 356 24.73 -28.49 -1.14
C THR A 356 23.98 -28.96 -2.41
N THR A 357 24.68 -29.78 -3.19
CA THR A 357 24.19 -30.48 -4.39
C THR A 357 23.01 -31.43 -4.09
N PHE A 358 21.93 -31.34 -4.88
CA PHE A 358 20.79 -32.27 -4.84
C PHE A 358 20.77 -33.16 -6.09
N ARG A 359 20.72 -34.48 -5.90
CA ARG A 359 20.37 -35.46 -6.95
C ARG A 359 19.00 -36.04 -6.65
N CYS A 360 18.07 -35.92 -7.59
CA CYS A 360 16.83 -36.69 -7.56
C CYS A 360 17.14 -38.14 -7.96
N THR A 361 17.04 -39.07 -7.00
CA THR A 361 16.73 -40.47 -7.32
C THR A 361 15.36 -40.81 -6.77
N PRO A 362 14.56 -41.66 -7.43
CA PRO A 362 13.13 -41.86 -7.12
C PRO A 362 12.82 -42.56 -5.79
N GLU A 363 13.81 -42.73 -4.91
CA GLU A 363 13.64 -43.43 -3.65
C GLU A 363 14.26 -42.62 -2.51
N SER A 364 13.37 -42.13 -1.63
CA SER A 364 13.60 -41.60 -0.28
C SER A 364 14.28 -40.23 -0.11
N GLY A 365 13.62 -39.35 0.67
CA GLY A 365 14.21 -38.18 1.34
C GLY A 365 13.91 -36.84 0.65
N SER A 366 13.16 -35.98 1.33
CA SER A 366 12.50 -34.80 0.75
C SER A 366 13.42 -33.58 0.57
N VAL A 367 13.31 -32.96 -0.62
CA VAL A 367 13.76 -31.59 -0.96
C VAL A 367 13.19 -30.52 0.01
N GLU A 368 12.13 -30.90 0.71
CA GLU A 368 11.30 -30.14 1.63
C GLU A 368 12.06 -29.62 2.86
N SER A 369 12.99 -30.39 3.44
CA SER A 369 13.72 -29.91 4.63
C SER A 369 14.71 -28.79 4.31
N ASP A 370 15.23 -28.72 3.09
CA ASP A 370 16.25 -27.73 2.72
C ASP A 370 15.66 -26.45 2.13
N ILE A 371 14.51 -26.53 1.44
CA ILE A 371 13.74 -25.34 1.02
C ILE A 371 13.10 -24.66 2.24
N ILE A 372 12.49 -25.43 3.16
CA ILE A 372 11.92 -24.88 4.40
C ILE A 372 13.01 -24.23 5.27
N ARG A 373 14.20 -24.85 5.39
CA ARG A 373 15.34 -24.27 6.14
C ARG A 373 15.93 -23.01 5.50
N MET A 374 15.65 -22.74 4.22
CA MET A 374 16.08 -21.51 3.53
C MET A 374 15.01 -20.41 3.57
N THR A 375 13.73 -20.77 3.62
CA THR A 375 12.61 -19.80 3.71
C THR A 375 12.26 -19.43 5.16
N GLU A 376 12.55 -20.30 6.12
CA GLU A 376 12.47 -19.99 7.55
C GLU A 376 13.86 -19.58 8.07
N GLY A 377 14.18 -18.29 8.00
CA GLY A 377 15.23 -17.74 8.86
C GLY A 377 16.10 -16.64 8.26
N LYS A 378 15.60 -15.41 8.31
CA LYS A 378 16.39 -14.30 8.87
C LYS A 378 15.49 -13.34 9.66
N HIS A 379 15.06 -13.74 10.85
CA HIS A 379 14.73 -12.81 11.93
C HIS A 379 15.16 -13.39 13.30
N TYR A 380 16.31 -12.88 13.78
CA TYR A 380 16.92 -12.91 15.14
C TYR A 380 17.47 -14.25 15.71
N PHE A 381 18.60 -14.30 16.45
CA PHE A 381 18.97 -13.50 17.64
C PHE A 381 20.48 -13.34 17.93
N CYS A 382 20.70 -12.36 18.81
CA CYS A 382 21.78 -11.92 19.69
C CYS A 382 22.88 -12.91 20.14
N ASP A 383 24.05 -12.29 20.38
CA ASP A 383 25.21 -12.65 21.19
C ASP A 383 25.18 -13.96 22.01
N GLY A 384 26.21 -14.77 21.76
CA GLY A 384 26.41 -16.10 22.32
C GLY A 384 26.79 -16.15 23.80
N THR A 385 25.82 -15.95 24.69
CA THR A 385 25.93 -16.43 26.08
C THR A 385 24.78 -17.37 26.44
N PRO A 386 25.06 -18.60 26.91
CA PRO A 386 24.01 -19.54 27.30
C PRO A 386 23.30 -19.09 28.59
N PRO A 387 21.97 -19.31 28.71
CA PRO A 387 21.23 -19.03 29.93
C PRO A 387 21.63 -20.01 31.06
N PRO A 388 21.54 -19.60 32.34
CA PRO A 388 21.78 -20.48 33.47
C PRO A 388 20.70 -21.58 33.56
N PRO A 389 21.01 -22.75 34.14
CA PRO A 389 20.07 -23.86 34.24
C PRO A 389 18.86 -23.50 35.13
N PRO A 390 17.69 -24.11 34.87
CA PRO A 390 16.45 -23.83 35.59
C PRO A 390 16.52 -24.27 37.05
N PRO A 391 15.81 -23.59 37.96
CA PRO A 391 15.72 -23.99 39.35
C PRO A 391 14.89 -25.28 39.49
N VAL A 392 15.39 -26.16 40.35
CA VAL A 392 14.79 -27.45 40.72
C VAL A 392 13.41 -27.25 41.33
N SER A 393 12.42 -28.01 40.84
CA SER A 393 11.05 -28.02 41.34
C SER A 393 10.96 -28.66 42.73
N TYR A 394 10.20 -28.03 43.62
CA TYR A 394 9.68 -28.66 44.84
C TYR A 394 8.19 -28.98 44.66
N ALA A 395 7.86 -30.24 44.96
CA ALA A 395 6.50 -30.77 45.03
C ALA A 395 5.72 -30.23 46.24
N GLY A 396 4.39 -30.11 46.10
CA GLY A 396 3.50 -29.76 47.21
C GLY A 396 2.00 -29.80 46.88
N ILE A 397 1.41 -31.01 46.95
CA ILE A 397 0.12 -31.38 47.59
C ILE A 397 -0.99 -30.31 47.66
N GLY A 398 -2.13 -30.51 46.98
CA GLY A 398 -3.40 -30.79 47.68
C GLY A 398 -4.61 -29.98 47.16
N PRO A 399 -5.87 -30.41 47.41
CA PRO A 399 -6.92 -30.49 46.39
C PRO A 399 -8.15 -29.60 46.64
N HIS A 400 -8.82 -29.13 45.58
CA HIS A 400 -10.25 -28.81 45.62
C HIS A 400 -10.90 -29.06 44.25
N GLY A 401 -11.97 -29.85 44.26
CA GLY A 401 -12.78 -30.15 43.08
C GLY A 401 -13.87 -29.10 42.89
N GLU A 402 -14.14 -28.78 41.62
CA GLU A 402 -15.33 -28.05 41.21
C GLU A 402 -16.00 -28.80 40.06
N GLN A 403 -17.32 -28.92 40.17
CA GLN A 403 -18.22 -29.60 39.25
C GLN A 403 -18.49 -28.69 38.04
N HIS A 404 -18.29 -29.22 36.83
CA HIS A 404 -18.72 -28.54 35.60
C HIS A 404 -20.23 -28.72 35.37
N PRO A 405 -20.98 -27.67 34.98
CA PRO A 405 -22.34 -27.81 34.47
C PRO A 405 -22.34 -28.31 33.01
N PRO A 406 -23.40 -29.00 32.56
CA PRO A 406 -23.49 -29.47 31.19
C PRO A 406 -23.73 -28.32 30.18
N PRO A 407 -23.32 -28.49 28.92
CA PRO A 407 -23.43 -27.44 27.90
C PRO A 407 -24.89 -27.22 27.46
N PRO A 408 -25.25 -25.98 27.03
CA PRO A 408 -26.58 -25.68 26.50
C PRO A 408 -26.76 -26.23 25.08
N THR A 409 -27.93 -26.82 24.84
CA THR A 409 -28.41 -27.24 23.52
C THR A 409 -28.87 -26.03 22.69
N CYS A 410 -28.28 -25.82 21.51
CA CYS A 410 -28.72 -24.80 20.55
C CYS A 410 -29.76 -25.37 19.57
N SER A 411 -30.87 -24.64 19.41
CA SER A 411 -31.90 -24.89 18.40
C SER A 411 -31.68 -23.97 17.19
N ILE A 412 -31.82 -24.53 15.99
CA ILE A 412 -31.58 -23.87 14.70
C ILE A 412 -32.79 -23.01 14.31
N TYR A 413 -32.54 -21.74 13.95
CA TYR A 413 -33.50 -20.85 13.30
C TYR A 413 -33.02 -20.53 11.89
N THR A 414 -33.82 -20.85 10.88
CA THR A 414 -33.53 -20.62 9.46
C THR A 414 -34.40 -19.46 8.93
N PRO A 415 -33.82 -18.34 8.45
CA PRO A 415 -34.57 -17.31 7.75
C PRO A 415 -34.72 -17.63 6.25
N PRO A 416 -35.78 -17.13 5.58
CA PRO A 416 -36.07 -17.46 4.17
C PRO A 416 -35.22 -16.66 3.18
N HIS A 417 -34.88 -17.30 2.05
CA HIS A 417 -34.09 -16.76 0.94
C HIS A 417 -34.77 -15.60 0.18
N PRO A 418 -34.00 -14.63 -0.35
CA PRO A 418 -34.48 -13.70 -1.37
C PRO A 418 -34.39 -14.29 -2.80
N PRO A 419 -35.22 -13.80 -3.75
CA PRO A 419 -35.27 -14.30 -5.12
C PRO A 419 -34.12 -13.78 -6.01
N PRO A 420 -33.84 -14.43 -7.16
CA PRO A 420 -32.70 -14.13 -8.02
C PRO A 420 -32.96 -13.02 -9.04
N SER A 421 -31.89 -12.31 -9.43
CA SER A 421 -31.87 -11.32 -10.52
C SER A 421 -31.26 -11.90 -11.81
N PRO A 422 -31.68 -11.46 -13.02
CA PRO A 422 -31.26 -12.04 -14.31
C PRO A 422 -30.00 -11.37 -14.92
N PRO A 423 -29.38 -11.95 -15.97
CA PRO A 423 -28.03 -11.61 -16.44
C PRO A 423 -28.02 -10.60 -17.59
N PHE A 424 -26.88 -9.92 -17.80
CA PHE A 424 -26.60 -9.19 -19.05
C PHE A 424 -25.22 -9.53 -19.63
N SER A 425 -25.21 -9.49 -20.97
CA SER A 425 -24.25 -10.03 -21.93
C SER A 425 -23.30 -8.96 -22.53
N THR A 426 -22.17 -9.41 -23.05
CA THR A 426 -20.99 -8.69 -23.56
C THR A 426 -21.00 -8.32 -25.06
N THR A 427 -20.12 -7.36 -25.44
CA THR A 427 -19.20 -7.25 -26.63
C THR A 427 -19.33 -6.06 -27.60
N GLY A 428 -18.15 -5.49 -27.98
CA GLY A 428 -17.93 -4.63 -29.16
C GLY A 428 -16.56 -3.90 -29.16
N SER A 429 -15.67 -4.23 -30.12
CA SER A 429 -14.27 -3.72 -30.25
C SER A 429 -14.12 -2.61 -31.32
N TYR A 430 -13.10 -1.74 -31.21
CA TYR A 430 -12.82 -0.55 -32.05
C TYR A 430 -11.48 -0.64 -32.83
N TYR A 431 -11.35 0.08 -33.95
CA TYR A 431 -10.08 0.31 -34.68
C TYR A 431 -9.79 1.82 -34.81
N ASP A 432 -8.55 2.23 -34.54
CA ASP A 432 -8.01 3.57 -34.83
C ASP A 432 -6.98 3.51 -35.97
N VAL A 433 -7.03 4.46 -36.91
CA VAL A 433 -6.01 4.64 -37.96
C VAL A 433 -5.53 6.10 -37.93
N ILE A 434 -4.24 6.32 -37.68
CA ILE A 434 -3.60 7.63 -37.70
C ILE A 434 -2.63 7.70 -38.90
N HIS A 435 -2.77 8.73 -39.74
CA HIS A 435 -1.76 9.07 -40.76
C HIS A 435 -1.07 10.39 -40.42
N ASN A 436 0.27 10.40 -40.47
CA ASN A 436 1.08 11.61 -40.45
C ASN A 436 1.51 11.96 -41.88
N LEU A 437 1.13 13.14 -42.36
CA LEU A 437 1.63 13.70 -43.62
C LEU A 437 2.56 14.89 -43.33
N PRO A 438 3.69 15.03 -44.04
CA PRO A 438 4.63 16.13 -43.83
C PRO A 438 4.09 17.48 -44.37
N PRO A 439 4.49 18.62 -43.77
CA PRO A 439 4.03 19.93 -44.21
C PRO A 439 4.71 20.39 -45.52
N PRO A 440 4.06 21.25 -46.31
CA PRO A 440 4.66 21.83 -47.52
C PRO A 440 5.75 22.85 -47.19
N PRO A 441 6.72 23.08 -48.10
CA PRO A 441 7.86 23.95 -47.83
C PRO A 441 7.44 25.43 -47.76
N GLY A 442 7.80 26.12 -46.67
CA GLY A 442 7.66 27.58 -46.53
C GLY A 442 6.65 28.08 -45.48
N SER A 443 6.01 27.21 -44.69
CA SER A 443 5.14 27.64 -43.58
C SER A 443 5.95 27.92 -42.30
N PRO A 444 5.76 29.09 -41.62
CA PRO A 444 6.53 29.46 -40.44
C PRO A 444 5.98 28.86 -39.12
N ASN A 445 5.16 27.79 -39.19
CA ASN A 445 4.61 27.14 -38.00
C ASN A 445 4.63 25.61 -38.15
N PRO A 446 5.12 24.84 -37.16
CA PRO A 446 5.25 23.39 -37.28
C PRO A 446 3.90 22.69 -37.10
N SER A 447 3.65 21.68 -37.95
CA SER A 447 2.64 20.60 -37.83
C SER A 447 1.20 21.02 -37.47
N ARG A 448 0.32 21.11 -38.48
CA ARG A 448 -1.13 21.01 -38.26
C ARG A 448 -1.52 19.53 -38.20
N HIS A 449 -1.98 19.07 -37.04
CA HIS A 449 -2.60 17.75 -36.92
C HIS A 449 -4.03 17.80 -37.45
N LEU A 450 -4.34 16.92 -38.40
CA LEU A 450 -5.70 16.66 -38.86
C LEU A 450 -6.20 15.38 -38.17
N SER A 451 -7.39 15.44 -37.59
CA SER A 451 -8.05 14.28 -36.99
C SER A 451 -9.44 14.18 -37.61
N LEU A 452 -9.72 13.04 -38.24
CA LEU A 452 -11.00 12.76 -38.88
C LEU A 452 -11.74 11.72 -38.06
N PHE A 453 -12.95 12.06 -37.61
CA PHE A 453 -13.84 11.14 -36.91
C PHE A 453 -14.96 10.73 -37.85
N LEU A 454 -15.13 9.42 -38.03
CA LEU A 454 -16.21 8.84 -38.81
C LEU A 454 -17.28 8.30 -37.88
N ALA A 455 -18.51 8.73 -38.10
CA ALA A 455 -19.67 8.30 -37.31
C ALA A 455 -20.76 7.70 -38.20
N THR A 456 -21.44 6.69 -37.66
CA THR A 456 -22.72 6.21 -38.18
C THR A 456 -23.87 6.95 -37.46
N PRO A 457 -25.10 6.96 -38.01
CA PRO A 457 -26.22 7.62 -37.34
C PRO A 457 -26.50 7.10 -35.93
N SER A 458 -26.25 5.81 -35.68
CA SER A 458 -26.49 5.18 -34.37
C SER A 458 -25.47 5.55 -33.29
N ASN A 459 -24.30 6.07 -33.65
CA ASN A 459 -23.24 6.42 -32.69
C ASN A 459 -22.76 7.88 -32.75
N ALA A 460 -23.40 8.72 -33.57
CA ALA A 460 -23.00 10.11 -33.80
C ALA A 460 -22.92 10.95 -32.51
N GLN A 461 -23.87 10.80 -31.60
CA GLN A 461 -23.88 11.53 -30.31
C GLN A 461 -22.68 11.16 -29.42
N GLU A 462 -22.29 9.89 -29.41
CA GLU A 462 -21.15 9.39 -28.64
C GLU A 462 -19.82 9.85 -29.26
N VAL A 463 -19.70 9.81 -30.59
CA VAL A 463 -18.51 10.28 -31.31
C VAL A 463 -18.35 11.80 -31.13
N ILE A 464 -19.43 12.57 -31.19
CA ILE A 464 -19.43 14.01 -30.92
C ILE A 464 -19.01 14.29 -29.47
N ARG A 465 -19.53 13.54 -28.49
CA ARG A 465 -19.14 13.69 -27.09
C ARG A 465 -17.65 13.42 -26.90
N LYS A 466 -17.13 12.36 -27.51
CA LYS A 466 -15.70 11.99 -27.43
C LYS A 466 -14.79 12.97 -28.18
N ALA A 467 -15.19 13.48 -29.35
CA ALA A 467 -14.45 14.52 -30.07
C ALA A 467 -14.38 15.82 -29.26
N LYS A 468 -15.49 16.19 -28.58
CA LYS A 468 -15.50 17.34 -27.65
C LYS A 468 -14.60 17.11 -26.45
N SER A 469 -14.61 15.93 -25.85
CA SER A 469 -13.69 15.57 -24.78
C SER A 469 -12.23 15.59 -25.23
N PHE A 470 -11.92 15.09 -26.43
CA PHE A 470 -10.58 15.12 -27.01
C PHE A 470 -10.07 16.55 -27.27
N TYR A 471 -10.98 17.46 -27.65
CA TYR A 471 -10.69 18.88 -27.82
C TYR A 471 -10.42 19.59 -26.49
N LEU A 472 -11.22 19.28 -25.46
CA LEU A 472 -11.08 19.85 -24.12
C LEU A 472 -9.83 19.36 -23.38
N MET A 473 -9.31 18.18 -23.69
CA MET A 473 -8.05 17.68 -23.11
C MET A 473 -6.77 18.28 -23.72
N ASN A 474 -6.88 19.19 -24.70
CA ASN A 474 -5.72 19.74 -25.43
C ASN A 474 -5.76 21.28 -25.49
N GLU A 475 -5.85 21.94 -24.34
CA GLU A 475 -6.05 23.40 -24.27
C GLU A 475 -4.90 24.28 -24.81
N ASN A 476 -3.73 23.73 -25.10
CA ASN A 476 -2.57 24.55 -25.52
C ASN A 476 -2.21 24.50 -27.01
N LYS A 477 -3.05 23.96 -27.90
CA LYS A 477 -2.81 24.03 -29.36
C LYS A 477 -4.10 24.30 -30.12
N LYS A 478 -4.14 25.40 -30.89
CA LYS A 478 -5.22 25.70 -31.85
C LYS A 478 -5.28 24.58 -32.90
N LYS A 479 -6.16 23.60 -32.70
CA LYS A 479 -6.45 22.51 -33.66
C LYS A 479 -7.77 22.79 -34.36
N THR A 480 -7.87 22.45 -35.64
CA THR A 480 -9.12 22.50 -36.41
C THR A 480 -9.60 21.06 -36.59
N VAL A 481 -10.84 20.76 -36.19
CA VAL A 481 -11.42 19.42 -36.29
C VAL A 481 -12.50 19.43 -37.37
N TYR A 482 -12.46 18.44 -38.26
CA TYR A 482 -13.50 18.23 -39.27
C TYR A 482 -14.21 16.90 -38.98
N MET A 483 -15.54 16.94 -38.95
CA MET A 483 -16.38 15.75 -38.75
C MET A 483 -17.12 15.42 -40.04
N GLY A 484 -17.06 14.15 -40.44
CA GLY A 484 -17.79 13.62 -41.59
C GLY A 484 -18.78 12.55 -41.15
N LEU A 485 -20.06 12.71 -41.48
CA LEU A 485 -21.09 11.70 -41.28
C LEU A 485 -21.30 10.93 -42.59
N LEU A 486 -21.15 9.61 -42.56
CA LEU A 486 -21.43 8.76 -43.70
C LEU A 486 -22.91 8.33 -43.66
N GLY A 487 -23.74 9.05 -44.42
CA GLY A 487 -25.12 8.66 -44.68
C GLY A 487 -25.20 7.66 -45.84
N ALA A 488 -25.82 6.51 -45.62
CA ALA A 488 -26.21 5.60 -46.69
C ALA A 488 -27.43 6.18 -47.43
N GLY A 489 -27.19 6.93 -48.52
CA GLY A 489 -28.25 7.37 -49.42
C GLY A 489 -27.94 8.68 -50.16
N ALA A 490 -27.74 8.56 -51.48
CA ALA A 490 -27.75 9.58 -52.53
C ALA A 490 -27.57 11.06 -52.14
N GLY A 491 -26.36 11.57 -52.43
CA GLY A 491 -26.18 12.89 -53.04
C GLY A 491 -26.59 14.09 -52.21
N THR A 492 -25.80 14.41 -51.18
CA THR A 492 -25.33 15.77 -50.84
C THR A 492 -24.56 15.69 -49.53
N THR A 493 -23.25 15.85 -49.57
CA THR A 493 -22.47 16.19 -48.38
C THR A 493 -22.66 17.67 -48.11
N GLU A 494 -23.58 18.02 -47.21
CA GLU A 494 -23.55 19.35 -46.60
C GLU A 494 -22.52 19.33 -45.46
N ALA A 495 -21.46 20.12 -45.63
CA ALA A 495 -20.53 20.42 -44.56
C ALA A 495 -21.17 21.48 -43.66
N TRP A 496 -21.52 21.09 -42.43
CA TRP A 496 -21.95 22.04 -41.40
C TRP A 496 -20.70 22.53 -40.65
N GLY A 497 -20.61 23.86 -40.49
CA GLY A 497 -19.39 24.65 -40.24
C GLY A 497 -18.72 24.51 -38.86
N GLU A 498 -17.64 25.30 -38.71
CA GLU A 498 -16.54 25.26 -37.73
C GLU A 498 -16.87 24.86 -36.28
#